data_AF-A0A7X4JMR2-F1
#
_entry.id   AF-A0A7X4JMR2-F1
#
_cell.length_a   1.000
_cell.length_b   1.000
_cell.length_c   1.000
_cell.angle_alpha   90.00
_cell.angle_beta   90.00
_cell.angle_gamma   90.00
#
_symmetry.space_group_name_H-M   'P 1'
#
loop_
_entity.id
_entity.type
_entity.pdbx_description
1 polymer ?
#
loop_
_entity_poly.entity_id
_entity_poly.type
_entity_poly.pdbx_seq_one_letter_code
_entity_poly.pdbx_strand_id
1 'polypeptide(L)'
;MIQFPRNLHNLYHFKRDGQQFVADLDIGVVIPVNEVVCDVLNVCGTSETDAIVEILSDKHGSRSEILEVLAFLSKLSEVGILFSSDRSEIEVPHRPDRPKIFLTAGILESRKTTPFLLNVANHRLITGLADHADLYLPVSEKNNNRQEIEEGLRAEGIQPILFRSDRSFSPAKFIPKDCDGILALSPLTIGEQVYLKFNTIPVVLRLSNTALMSHKARNTALERCAALKPSDAFASDASWTQTFFSGFVPDMRVFHHIPYGVDTSVFKPMDKRKCKYQLSQALGNEAILQKPLVGVVSGLYPHETLRFMQKLRSANPNVNYLVIHSSIDDNFTGDACVNFFNIASQQDKEASPFIFNALDALVFPTILGSSPLLLHEIIACSIPTVVWGYSIPEEISGACRFIQISPSLFDPVQLPIEAISRELKLLLENPDGQKRLGQEGLEAVSTYTYEAAIQRILNLFRELRSHPVCQSNPTKRRLLFKKHYNLVSGEIESEAYVLSQIPTPVDLEQAIAMTLLEDHTPMEVRTVLESICRKPERVKKILENLI
;
A
#
# COMPACT_ATOMS: atom_id res chain seq x y z
N MET A 1 -10.51 31.95 19.44
CA MET A 1 -11.99 31.90 19.41
C MET A 1 -12.36 31.77 17.94
N ILE A 2 -13.22 30.81 17.59
CA ILE A 2 -13.62 30.55 16.19
C ILE A 2 -14.39 31.75 15.62
N GLN A 3 -14.11 32.10 14.36
CA GLN A 3 -14.84 33.14 13.63
C GLN A 3 -15.93 32.48 12.79
N PHE A 4 -17.14 33.04 12.86
CA PHE A 4 -18.31 32.65 12.08
C PHE A 4 -18.71 33.78 11.12
N PRO A 5 -19.45 33.51 10.03
CA PRO A 5 -20.08 32.23 9.67
C PRO A 5 -19.09 31.15 9.23
N ARG A 6 -19.44 29.88 9.45
CA ARG A 6 -18.70 28.71 8.92
C ARG A 6 -19.64 27.72 8.29
N ASN A 7 -19.15 27.06 7.25
CA ASN A 7 -19.88 26.00 6.60
C ASN A 7 -19.95 24.76 7.50
N LEU A 8 -21.16 24.37 7.89
CA LEU A 8 -21.42 23.14 8.64
C LEU A 8 -21.38 21.92 7.72
N HIS A 9 -21.03 20.76 8.27
CA HIS A 9 -21.30 19.48 7.64
C HIS A 9 -22.80 19.20 7.57
N ASN A 10 -23.18 18.08 6.96
CA ASN A 10 -24.54 17.56 7.06
C ASN A 10 -24.79 17.03 8.49
N LEU A 11 -25.42 17.86 9.34
CA LEU A 11 -25.66 17.55 10.74
C LEU A 11 -27.07 17.02 10.96
N TYR A 12 -27.18 15.93 11.71
CA TYR A 12 -28.46 15.39 12.19
C TYR A 12 -28.54 15.46 13.71
N HIS A 13 -29.47 16.26 14.21
CA HIS A 13 -29.72 16.44 15.64
C HIS A 13 -30.77 15.43 16.10
N PHE A 14 -30.51 14.74 17.22
CA PHE A 14 -31.46 13.79 17.79
C PHE A 14 -31.34 13.67 19.31
N LYS A 15 -32.36 13.09 19.95
CA LYS A 15 -32.40 12.82 21.40
C LYS A 15 -32.49 11.33 21.65
N ARG A 16 -31.75 10.85 22.65
CA ARG A 16 -31.81 9.46 23.15
C ARG A 16 -31.67 9.48 24.67
N ASP A 17 -32.61 8.84 25.36
CA ASP A 17 -32.64 8.74 26.83
C ASP A 17 -32.55 10.11 27.54
N GLY A 18 -33.21 11.12 26.96
CA GLY A 18 -33.21 12.50 27.46
C GLY A 18 -31.95 13.32 27.15
N GLN A 19 -30.89 12.71 26.64
CA GLN A 19 -29.65 13.39 26.24
C GLN A 19 -29.70 13.80 24.76
N GLN A 20 -29.17 14.98 24.42
CA GLN A 20 -29.08 15.46 23.03
C GLN A 20 -27.78 15.00 22.37
N PHE A 21 -27.85 14.72 21.08
CA PHE A 21 -26.72 14.31 20.24
C PHE A 21 -26.76 15.05 18.91
N VAL A 22 -25.58 15.26 18.34
CA VAL A 22 -25.40 15.67 16.94
C VAL A 22 -24.61 14.60 16.23
N ALA A 23 -25.18 14.04 15.17
CA ALA A 23 -24.48 13.19 14.22
C ALA A 23 -23.95 14.06 13.08
N ASP A 24 -22.65 14.06 12.90
CA ASP A 24 -21.98 14.55 11.70
C ASP A 24 -22.02 13.43 10.64
N LEU A 25 -22.93 13.56 9.68
CA LEU A 25 -23.19 12.52 8.69
C LEU A 25 -22.07 12.41 7.65
N ASP A 26 -21.32 13.50 7.42
CA ASP A 26 -20.25 13.53 6.42
C ASP A 26 -19.04 12.70 6.86
N ILE A 27 -18.77 12.64 8.17
CA ILE A 27 -17.65 11.86 8.72
C ILE A 27 -18.09 10.68 9.62
N GLY A 28 -19.39 10.48 9.80
CA GLY A 28 -19.95 9.36 10.56
C GLY A 28 -19.63 9.39 12.06
N VAL A 29 -19.64 10.57 12.68
CA VAL A 29 -19.34 10.76 14.11
C VAL A 29 -20.57 11.26 14.85
N VAL A 30 -20.82 10.75 16.06
CA VAL A 30 -21.91 11.22 16.93
C VAL A 30 -21.30 11.80 18.20
N ILE A 31 -21.71 13.01 18.57
CA ILE A 31 -21.23 13.69 19.78
C ILE A 31 -22.42 14.01 20.68
N PRO A 32 -22.34 13.70 22.00
CA PRO A 32 -23.30 14.21 22.97
C PRO A 32 -23.13 15.71 23.14
N VAL A 33 -24.24 16.44 23.10
CA VAL A 33 -24.23 17.90 23.22
C VAL A 33 -25.28 18.38 24.21
N ASN A 34 -25.11 19.59 24.72
CA ASN A 34 -26.17 20.28 25.49
C ASN A 34 -27.03 21.15 24.56
N GLU A 35 -28.09 21.74 25.11
CA GLU A 35 -29.03 22.57 24.33
C GLU A 35 -28.35 23.82 23.74
N VAL A 36 -27.43 24.44 24.49
CA VAL A 36 -26.67 25.62 24.03
C VAL A 36 -25.83 25.30 22.79
N VAL A 37 -25.16 24.16 22.75
CA VAL A 37 -24.39 23.71 21.57
C VAL A 37 -25.30 23.52 20.36
N CYS A 38 -26.47 22.89 20.52
CA CYS A 38 -27.44 22.73 19.42
C CYS A 38 -27.90 24.08 18.88
N ASP A 39 -28.23 25.02 19.77
CA ASP A 39 -28.67 26.35 19.36
C ASP A 39 -27.56 27.14 18.66
N VAL A 40 -26.32 27.09 19.16
CA VAL A 40 -25.17 27.69 18.47
C VAL A 40 -25.01 27.09 17.07
N LEU A 41 -25.08 25.77 16.93
CA LEU A 41 -24.97 25.11 15.62
C LEU A 41 -26.06 25.57 14.64
N ASN A 42 -27.29 25.78 15.11
CA ASN A 42 -28.40 26.23 14.26
C ASN A 42 -28.19 27.64 13.67
N VAL A 43 -27.42 28.51 14.34
CA VAL A 43 -27.21 29.91 13.90
C VAL A 43 -25.80 30.19 13.37
N CYS A 44 -24.81 29.37 13.71
CA CYS A 44 -23.41 29.64 13.38
C CYS A 44 -23.07 29.53 11.89
N GLY A 45 -23.93 28.91 11.09
CA GLY A 45 -23.81 28.88 9.63
C GLY A 45 -24.15 30.22 8.96
N THR A 46 -24.84 31.12 9.66
CA THR A 46 -25.43 32.34 9.07
C THR A 46 -25.14 33.62 9.82
N SER A 47 -24.51 33.54 11.00
CA SER A 47 -24.33 34.68 11.90
C SER A 47 -22.89 34.79 12.38
N GLU A 48 -22.39 36.02 12.55
CA GLU A 48 -21.06 36.27 13.11
C GLU A 48 -21.00 35.95 14.61
N THR A 49 -19.79 35.73 15.15
CA THR A 49 -19.59 35.31 16.54
C THR A 49 -20.27 36.24 17.55
N ASP A 50 -20.17 37.56 17.38
CA ASP A 50 -20.81 38.52 18.29
C ASP A 50 -22.34 38.48 18.19
N ALA A 51 -22.88 38.31 16.98
CA ALA A 51 -24.31 38.18 16.75
C ALA A 51 -24.88 36.88 17.34
N ILE A 52 -24.15 35.76 17.23
CA ILE A 52 -24.53 34.48 17.87
C ILE A 52 -24.63 34.67 19.39
N VAL A 53 -23.63 35.34 19.98
CA VAL A 53 -23.60 35.60 21.42
C VAL A 53 -24.78 36.47 21.83
N GLU A 54 -25.10 37.52 21.07
CA GLU A 54 -26.24 38.40 21.34
C GLU A 54 -27.58 37.65 21.24
N ILE A 55 -27.82 36.96 20.11
CA ILE A 55 -29.05 36.18 19.84
C ILE A 55 -29.33 35.16 20.94
N LEU A 56 -28.28 34.47 21.40
CA LEU A 56 -28.43 33.37 22.36
C LEU A 56 -28.36 33.83 23.82
N SER A 57 -27.82 35.03 24.10
CA SER A 57 -27.77 35.56 25.47
C SER A 57 -29.16 35.79 26.04
N ASP A 58 -30.12 36.19 25.21
CA ASP A 58 -31.53 36.37 25.62
C ASP A 58 -32.19 35.03 25.99
N LYS A 59 -31.82 33.95 25.31
CA LYS A 59 -32.39 32.61 25.53
C LYS A 59 -31.78 31.89 26.73
N HIS A 60 -30.45 31.96 26.87
CA HIS A 60 -29.70 31.16 27.86
C HIS A 60 -29.23 31.96 29.08
N GLY A 61 -29.37 33.29 29.08
CA GLY A 61 -29.10 34.16 30.23
C GLY A 61 -27.62 34.29 30.64
N SER A 62 -26.70 33.55 30.01
CA SER A 62 -25.27 33.53 30.33
C SER A 62 -24.40 33.66 29.08
N ARG A 63 -23.81 34.84 28.89
CA ARG A 63 -22.80 35.08 27.85
C ARG A 63 -21.56 34.18 28.00
N SER A 64 -21.17 33.87 29.24
CA SER A 64 -20.00 33.02 29.52
C SER A 64 -20.19 31.60 28.98
N GLU A 65 -21.39 31.04 29.16
CA GLU A 65 -21.71 29.69 28.70
C GLU A 65 -21.65 29.58 27.17
N ILE A 66 -22.17 30.59 26.46
CA ILE A 66 -22.09 30.65 24.99
C ILE A 66 -20.62 30.73 24.53
N LEU A 67 -19.78 31.53 25.19
CA LEU A 67 -18.36 31.63 24.85
C LEU A 67 -17.60 30.32 25.10
N GLU A 68 -17.93 29.59 26.16
CA GLU A 68 -17.38 28.25 26.41
C GLU A 68 -17.79 27.25 25.33
N VAL A 69 -19.05 27.30 24.90
CA VAL A 69 -19.55 26.49 23.77
C VAL A 69 -18.83 26.85 22.47
N LEU A 70 -18.63 28.13 22.17
CA LEU A 70 -17.86 28.56 21.00
C LEU A 70 -16.40 28.09 21.07
N ALA A 71 -15.79 28.08 22.25
CA ALA A 71 -14.45 27.52 22.45
C ALA A 71 -14.42 25.99 22.27
N PHE A 72 -15.45 25.28 22.74
CA PHE A 72 -15.62 23.84 22.53
C PHE A 72 -15.81 23.52 21.03
N LEU A 73 -16.68 24.25 20.34
CA LEU A 73 -16.89 24.13 18.90
C LEU A 73 -15.65 24.51 18.10
N SER A 74 -14.83 25.45 18.58
CA SER A 74 -13.51 25.75 17.98
C SER A 74 -12.62 24.51 17.98
N LYS A 75 -12.54 23.80 19.11
CA LYS A 75 -11.77 22.54 19.20
C LYS A 75 -12.36 21.47 18.28
N LEU A 76 -13.69 21.33 18.23
CA LEU A 76 -14.34 20.41 17.29
C LEU A 76 -14.04 20.77 15.83
N SER A 77 -14.03 22.05 15.49
CA SER A 77 -13.69 22.53 14.16
C SER A 77 -12.23 22.31 13.77
N GLU A 78 -11.29 22.42 14.71
CA GLU A 78 -9.87 22.11 14.51
C GLU A 78 -9.67 20.64 14.13
N VAL A 79 -10.40 19.75 14.80
CA VAL A 79 -10.47 18.32 14.45
C VAL A 79 -11.45 18.03 13.30
N GLY A 80 -12.05 19.10 12.76
CA GLY A 80 -13.18 19.23 11.83
C GLY A 80 -14.32 18.23 12.01
N ILE A 81 -14.75 18.05 13.24
CA ILE A 81 -16.08 17.51 13.48
C ILE A 81 -17.05 18.70 13.49
N LEU A 82 -18.25 18.49 12.98
CA LEU A 82 -19.38 19.43 12.81
C LEU A 82 -19.19 20.51 11.74
N PHE A 83 -17.97 20.95 11.51
CA PHE A 83 -17.65 22.02 10.57
C PHE A 83 -16.87 21.46 9.39
N SER A 84 -17.31 21.83 8.19
CA SER A 84 -16.39 21.82 7.08
C SER A 84 -15.37 22.91 7.34
N SER A 85 -14.09 22.61 7.15
CA SER A 85 -13.08 23.67 7.08
C SER A 85 -13.60 24.67 6.05
N ASP A 86 -13.44 25.99 6.29
CA ASP A 86 -13.44 26.92 5.17
C ASP A 86 -12.42 26.33 4.21
N ARG A 87 -12.96 25.72 3.15
CA ARG A 87 -12.22 25.45 1.96
C ARG A 87 -11.88 26.87 1.56
N SER A 88 -10.74 27.39 2.04
CA SER A 88 -9.91 28.21 1.17
C SER A 88 -9.99 27.43 -0.11
N GLU A 89 -10.77 28.01 -1.03
CA GLU A 89 -10.94 27.49 -2.36
C GLU A 89 -9.50 27.26 -2.75
N ILE A 90 -9.06 26.00 -2.74
CA ILE A 90 -7.80 25.69 -3.35
C ILE A 90 -8.21 25.86 -4.81
N GLU A 91 -8.24 27.12 -5.27
CA GLU A 91 -8.36 27.55 -6.65
C GLU A 91 -7.06 27.10 -7.29
N VAL A 92 -6.87 25.79 -7.31
CA VAL A 92 -5.87 25.18 -8.16
C VAL A 92 -6.38 25.45 -9.56
N PRO A 93 -5.52 25.98 -10.46
CA PRO A 93 -5.89 26.16 -11.85
C PRO A 93 -6.48 24.85 -12.38
N HIS A 94 -7.80 24.82 -12.55
CA HIS A 94 -8.53 23.62 -12.89
C HIS A 94 -8.31 23.33 -14.37
N ARG A 95 -7.71 22.18 -14.66
CA ARG A 95 -7.66 21.64 -16.01
C ARG A 95 -8.78 20.59 -16.11
N PRO A 96 -9.93 20.91 -16.73
CA PRO A 96 -11.13 20.06 -16.67
C PRO A 96 -10.90 18.63 -17.21
N ASP A 97 -9.89 18.43 -18.07
CA ASP A 97 -9.61 17.16 -18.72
C ASP A 97 -8.68 16.23 -17.92
N ARG A 98 -8.14 16.68 -16.78
CA ARG A 98 -7.15 15.91 -16.00
C ARG A 98 -7.77 15.29 -14.75
N PRO A 99 -7.53 14.00 -14.48
CA PRO A 99 -8.03 13.37 -13.28
C PRO A 99 -7.36 13.96 -12.03
N LYS A 100 -8.14 14.20 -10.97
CA LYS A 100 -7.68 14.68 -9.67
C LYS A 100 -7.37 13.50 -8.76
N ILE A 101 -6.10 13.25 -8.45
CA ILE A 101 -5.68 12.12 -7.61
C ILE A 101 -5.12 12.63 -6.29
N PHE A 102 -5.67 12.14 -5.19
CA PHE A 102 -5.16 12.41 -3.85
C PHE A 102 -4.15 11.33 -3.44
N LEU A 103 -2.93 11.73 -3.12
CA LEU A 103 -1.88 10.87 -2.59
C LEU A 103 -1.97 10.83 -1.06
N THR A 104 -1.75 9.66 -0.46
CA THR A 104 -1.78 9.53 1.01
C THR A 104 -0.50 10.09 1.66
N ALA A 105 -0.62 10.68 2.85
CA ALA A 105 0.52 11.27 3.59
C ALA A 105 1.59 10.23 3.93
N GLY A 106 1.18 8.97 4.10
CA GLY A 106 2.05 7.85 4.43
C GLY A 106 3.29 7.72 3.55
N ILE A 107 3.27 8.22 2.29
CA ILE A 107 4.46 8.16 1.44
C ILE A 107 5.62 9.00 1.98
N LEU A 108 5.36 10.18 2.54
CA LEU A 108 6.39 11.03 3.12
C LEU A 108 6.87 10.45 4.46
N GLU A 109 5.95 9.93 5.25
CA GLU A 109 6.24 9.34 6.57
C GLU A 109 7.07 8.06 6.46
N SER A 110 6.79 7.24 5.44
CA SER A 110 7.45 5.96 5.20
C SER A 110 8.77 6.07 4.44
N ARG A 111 9.18 7.24 3.94
CA ARG A 111 10.45 7.38 3.18
C ARG A 111 11.65 6.81 3.91
N LYS A 112 11.69 6.96 5.25
CA LYS A 112 12.81 6.49 6.09
C LYS A 112 12.87 4.98 6.27
N THR A 113 11.75 4.28 6.12
CA THR A 113 11.64 2.83 6.31
C THR A 113 11.45 2.09 4.99
N THR A 114 11.12 2.80 3.92
CA THR A 114 10.97 2.27 2.57
C THR A 114 12.35 2.05 1.94
N PRO A 115 12.61 0.87 1.33
CA PRO A 115 13.85 0.61 0.62
C PRO A 115 14.17 1.70 -0.42
N PHE A 116 15.45 2.07 -0.56
CA PHE A 116 15.88 3.14 -1.46
C PHE A 116 15.33 2.98 -2.89
N LEU A 117 15.45 1.79 -3.47
CA LEU A 117 14.93 1.50 -4.80
C LEU A 117 13.42 1.75 -4.95
N LEU A 118 12.64 1.38 -3.94
CA LEU A 118 11.20 1.59 -3.96
C LEU A 118 10.85 3.08 -3.83
N ASN A 119 11.62 3.84 -3.04
CA ASN A 119 11.49 5.31 -3.00
C ASN A 119 11.76 5.95 -4.36
N VAL A 120 12.83 5.54 -5.06
CA VAL A 120 13.15 6.03 -6.41
C VAL A 120 12.02 5.70 -7.39
N ALA A 121 11.51 4.46 -7.35
CA ALA A 121 10.43 4.03 -8.23
C ALA A 121 9.11 4.76 -7.94
N ASN A 122 8.77 4.98 -6.67
CA ASN A 122 7.62 5.78 -6.26
C ASN A 122 7.74 7.23 -6.71
N HIS A 123 8.92 7.84 -6.53
CA HIS A 123 9.15 9.22 -6.96
C HIS A 123 8.97 9.36 -8.47
N ARG A 124 9.60 8.50 -9.29
CA ARG A 124 9.42 8.49 -10.76
C ARG A 124 7.96 8.27 -11.19
N LEU A 125 7.25 7.40 -10.48
CA LEU A 125 5.83 7.16 -10.76
C LEU A 125 4.98 8.41 -10.49
N ILE A 126 5.23 9.10 -9.37
CA ILE A 126 4.47 10.29 -8.98
C ILE A 126 4.78 11.46 -9.89
N THR A 127 6.05 11.73 -10.18
CA THR A 127 6.44 12.82 -11.08
C THR A 127 5.87 12.60 -12.48
N GLY A 128 5.94 11.37 -13.00
CA GLY A 128 5.28 11.05 -14.27
C GLY A 128 3.75 11.12 -14.19
N LEU A 129 3.12 10.70 -13.08
CA LEU A 129 1.67 10.89 -12.89
C LEU A 129 1.30 12.38 -12.90
N ALA A 130 2.15 13.26 -12.37
CA ALA A 130 1.92 14.71 -12.35
C ALA A 130 1.93 15.34 -13.74
N ASP A 131 2.43 14.64 -14.77
CA ASP A 131 2.28 15.09 -16.16
C ASP A 131 0.88 14.83 -16.71
N HIS A 132 0.15 13.85 -16.16
CA HIS A 132 -1.13 13.36 -16.69
C HIS A 132 -2.34 13.59 -15.77
N ALA A 133 -2.11 13.90 -14.49
CA ALA A 133 -3.12 14.06 -13.45
C ALA A 133 -2.82 15.26 -12.56
N ASP A 134 -3.84 15.82 -11.94
CA ASP A 134 -3.67 16.85 -10.91
C ASP A 134 -3.47 16.12 -9.57
N LEU A 135 -2.24 16.16 -9.05
CA LEU A 135 -1.86 15.40 -7.85
C LEU A 135 -1.91 16.29 -6.61
N TYR A 136 -2.47 15.75 -5.53
CA TYR A 136 -2.58 16.42 -4.25
C TYR A 136 -1.90 15.59 -3.17
N LEU A 137 -0.95 16.16 -2.43
CA LEU A 137 -0.23 15.46 -1.37
C LEU A 137 -0.31 16.23 -0.05
N PRO A 138 -0.87 15.65 1.02
CA PRO A 138 -0.89 16.28 2.33
C PRO A 138 0.52 16.37 2.94
N VAL A 139 0.89 17.55 3.44
CA VAL A 139 2.18 17.84 4.09
C VAL A 139 1.94 18.40 5.48
N SER A 140 2.53 17.75 6.49
CA SER A 140 2.43 18.17 7.89
C SER A 140 3.20 19.45 8.17
N GLU A 141 2.59 20.40 8.89
CA GLU A 141 3.25 21.64 9.33
C GLU A 141 4.44 21.41 10.28
N LYS A 142 4.53 20.25 10.95
CA LYS A 142 5.61 19.96 11.90
C LYS A 142 6.93 19.53 11.24
N ASN A 143 6.96 19.39 9.91
CA ASN A 143 8.20 19.07 9.23
C ASN A 143 9.14 20.28 9.24
N ASN A 144 10.30 20.15 9.89
CA ASN A 144 11.32 21.21 9.94
C ASN A 144 11.76 21.70 8.55
N ASN A 145 11.61 20.86 7.52
CA ASN A 145 11.94 21.16 6.12
C ASN A 145 10.69 21.44 5.26
N ARG A 146 9.61 21.93 5.87
CA ARG A 146 8.32 22.14 5.19
C ARG A 146 8.45 22.93 3.90
N GLN A 147 9.09 24.09 3.94
CA GLN A 147 9.17 24.98 2.78
C GLN A 147 9.92 24.32 1.61
N GLU A 148 11.03 23.65 1.90
CA GLU A 148 11.81 22.89 0.92
C GLU A 148 10.97 21.76 0.29
N ILE A 149 10.20 21.02 1.10
CA ILE A 149 9.30 19.96 0.62
C ILE A 149 8.21 20.55 -0.28
N GLU A 150 7.57 21.64 0.13
CA GLU A 150 6.53 22.29 -0.67
C GLU A 150 7.05 22.79 -2.02
N GLU A 151 8.19 23.48 -2.01
CA GLU A 151 8.81 24.00 -3.23
C GLU A 151 9.21 22.87 -4.17
N GLY A 152 9.79 21.79 -3.63
CA GLY A 152 10.13 20.58 -4.39
C GLY A 152 8.90 19.91 -5.02
N LEU A 153 7.83 19.72 -4.25
CA LEU A 153 6.58 19.14 -4.76
C LEU A 153 5.96 20.00 -5.86
N ARG A 154 5.91 21.33 -5.69
CA ARG A 154 5.38 22.23 -6.71
C ARG A 154 6.23 22.23 -7.98
N ALA A 155 7.56 22.16 -7.85
CA ALA A 155 8.47 22.03 -8.99
C ALA A 155 8.25 20.72 -9.76
N GLU A 156 7.81 19.67 -9.08
CA GLU A 156 7.40 18.38 -9.65
C GLU A 156 5.95 18.36 -10.16
N GLY A 157 5.22 19.48 -10.11
CA GLY A 157 3.82 19.55 -10.54
C GLY A 157 2.82 18.94 -9.55
N ILE A 158 3.23 18.70 -8.30
CA ILE A 158 2.40 18.13 -7.23
C ILE A 158 1.93 19.26 -6.32
N GLN A 159 0.62 19.32 -6.05
CA GLN A 159 0.04 20.33 -5.17
C GLN A 159 0.15 19.89 -3.70
N PRO A 160 0.96 20.55 -2.86
CA PRO A 160 0.98 20.26 -1.43
C PRO A 160 -0.30 20.77 -0.76
N ILE A 161 -0.89 19.98 0.14
CA ILE A 161 -1.99 20.38 1.01
C ILE A 161 -1.50 20.44 2.45
N LEU A 162 -1.52 21.63 3.02
CA LEU A 162 -0.91 21.88 4.31
C LEU A 162 -1.89 21.61 5.45
N PHE A 163 -1.44 20.87 6.45
CA PHE A 163 -2.26 20.58 7.62
C PHE A 163 -1.48 20.63 8.93
N ARG A 164 -2.16 21.11 9.96
CA ARG A 164 -1.67 21.07 11.35
C ARG A 164 -1.81 19.65 11.86
N SER A 165 -0.69 19.00 12.17
CA SER A 165 -0.72 17.66 12.77
C SER A 165 -1.03 17.75 14.28
N ASP A 166 -2.22 18.24 14.63
CA ASP A 166 -2.77 17.92 15.95
C ASP A 166 -3.22 16.45 15.98
N ARG A 167 -3.42 15.89 17.17
CA ARG A 167 -3.63 14.44 17.39
C ARG A 167 -4.96 13.90 16.82
N SER A 168 -5.66 14.72 16.07
CA SER A 168 -7.06 14.57 15.66
C SER A 168 -7.23 14.84 14.15
N PHE A 169 -6.15 14.55 13.42
CA PHE A 169 -6.11 14.58 11.97
C PHE A 169 -7.17 13.63 11.38
N SER A 170 -8.16 14.20 10.67
CA SER A 170 -8.96 13.44 9.71
C SER A 170 -8.45 13.75 8.30
N PRO A 171 -7.65 12.85 7.71
CA PRO A 171 -7.08 13.03 6.38
C PRO A 171 -8.15 13.26 5.29
N ALA A 172 -9.38 12.82 5.53
CA ALA A 172 -10.49 12.91 4.57
C ALA A 172 -10.89 14.35 4.21
N LYS A 173 -10.63 15.32 5.10
CA LYS A 173 -11.01 16.73 4.87
C LYS A 173 -10.22 17.41 3.77
N PHE A 174 -9.03 16.90 3.52
CA PHE A 174 -8.10 17.46 2.56
C PHE A 174 -8.31 16.89 1.16
N ILE A 175 -9.24 15.94 1.01
CA ILE A 175 -9.57 15.40 -0.30
C ILE A 175 -10.36 16.44 -1.10
N PRO A 176 -9.92 16.80 -2.33
CA PRO A 176 -10.66 17.70 -3.20
C PRO A 176 -12.10 17.22 -3.48
N LYS A 177 -13.03 18.17 -3.68
CA LYS A 177 -14.48 17.92 -3.86
C LYS A 177 -14.80 16.96 -5.04
N ASP A 178 -13.98 17.00 -6.08
CA ASP A 178 -14.13 16.17 -7.29
C ASP A 178 -12.92 15.24 -7.47
N CYS A 179 -12.38 14.73 -6.38
CA CYS A 179 -11.26 13.81 -6.45
C CYS A 179 -11.69 12.49 -7.10
N ASP A 180 -10.97 12.07 -8.13
CA ASP A 180 -11.26 10.90 -8.95
C ASP A 180 -10.73 9.60 -8.35
N GLY A 181 -9.80 9.71 -7.41
CA GLY A 181 -9.14 8.54 -6.83
C GLY A 181 -8.16 8.90 -5.72
N ILE A 182 -8.01 7.99 -4.77
CA ILE A 182 -6.97 8.04 -3.73
C ILE A 182 -5.91 6.99 -4.07
N LEU A 183 -4.66 7.40 -4.18
CA LEU A 183 -3.52 6.50 -4.42
C LEU A 183 -2.64 6.42 -3.18
N ALA A 184 -2.57 5.22 -2.58
CA ALA A 184 -1.68 4.95 -1.46
C ALA A 184 -0.44 4.18 -1.94
N LEU A 185 0.72 4.84 -1.94
CA LEU A 185 2.00 4.22 -2.34
C LEU A 185 2.75 3.56 -1.17
N SER A 186 2.21 3.69 0.03
CA SER A 186 2.68 3.08 1.27
C SER A 186 1.50 2.49 2.03
N PRO A 187 1.73 1.58 3.00
CA PRO A 187 0.67 1.13 3.89
C PRO A 187 -0.04 2.33 4.56
N LEU A 188 -1.38 2.33 4.54
CA LEU A 188 -2.17 3.36 5.20
C LEU A 188 -1.87 3.39 6.70
N THR A 189 -1.67 4.59 7.23
CA THR A 189 -1.60 4.83 8.68
C THR A 189 -2.95 4.52 9.35
N ILE A 190 -2.97 4.49 10.69
CA ILE A 190 -4.21 4.28 11.46
C ILE A 190 -5.26 5.37 11.13
N GLY A 191 -4.83 6.63 10.95
CA GLY A 191 -5.73 7.73 10.59
C GLY A 191 -6.27 7.62 9.16
N GLU A 192 -5.48 7.11 8.23
CA GLU A 192 -5.85 6.97 6.81
C GLU A 192 -6.76 5.76 6.53
N GLN A 193 -6.96 4.86 7.49
CA GLN A 193 -7.94 3.76 7.34
C GLN A 193 -9.35 4.26 7.07
N VAL A 194 -9.64 5.50 7.47
CA VAL A 194 -10.89 6.21 7.19
C VAL A 194 -11.24 6.19 5.70
N TYR A 195 -10.22 6.16 4.81
CA TYR A 195 -10.41 6.12 3.37
C TYR A 195 -11.12 4.85 2.90
N LEU A 196 -10.86 3.71 3.53
CA LEU A 196 -11.53 2.46 3.14
C LEU A 196 -12.94 2.35 3.73
N LYS A 197 -13.27 3.22 4.68
CA LYS A 197 -14.51 3.14 5.45
C LYS A 197 -15.61 4.08 4.96
N PHE A 198 -15.29 5.37 4.81
CA PHE A 198 -16.32 6.41 4.75
C PHE A 198 -16.31 7.24 3.47
N ASN A 199 -15.28 7.14 2.64
CA ASN A 199 -15.29 7.86 1.38
C ASN A 199 -16.06 7.08 0.30
N THR A 200 -16.57 7.80 -0.69
CA THR A 200 -17.14 7.23 -1.91
C THR A 200 -16.13 7.16 -3.06
N ILE A 201 -14.92 7.66 -2.82
CA ILE A 201 -13.86 7.80 -3.83
C ILE A 201 -13.10 6.46 -3.92
N PRO A 202 -12.83 5.95 -5.13
CA PRO A 202 -11.99 4.76 -5.30
C PRO A 202 -10.63 4.88 -4.62
N VAL A 203 -10.26 3.87 -3.86
CA VAL A 203 -8.92 3.78 -3.25
C VAL A 203 -8.10 2.71 -3.95
N VAL A 204 -6.96 3.10 -4.52
CA VAL A 204 -5.96 2.18 -5.07
C VAL A 204 -4.80 2.08 -4.09
N LEU A 205 -4.62 0.90 -3.52
CA LEU A 205 -3.54 0.56 -2.60
C LEU A 205 -2.40 -0.09 -3.37
N ARG A 206 -1.24 0.57 -3.44
CA ARG A 206 -0.03 -0.03 -4.01
C ARG A 206 0.46 -1.13 -3.07
N LEU A 207 0.61 -2.34 -3.60
CA LEU A 207 1.12 -3.48 -2.86
C LEU A 207 2.49 -3.87 -3.39
N SER A 208 3.55 -3.46 -2.69
CA SER A 208 4.91 -3.84 -3.07
C SER A 208 5.27 -5.22 -2.56
N ASN A 209 5.67 -6.10 -3.47
CA ASN A 209 6.07 -7.47 -3.16
C ASN A 209 7.29 -7.51 -2.22
N THR A 210 8.23 -6.57 -2.35
CA THR A 210 9.38 -6.45 -1.45
C THR A 210 8.96 -6.22 0.00
N ALA A 211 7.91 -5.43 0.24
CA ALA A 211 7.41 -5.17 1.58
C ALA A 211 6.73 -6.41 2.21
N LEU A 212 6.20 -7.31 1.38
CA LEU A 212 5.50 -8.53 1.81
C LEU A 212 6.42 -9.61 2.39
N MET A 213 7.74 -9.42 2.39
CA MET A 213 8.65 -10.29 3.14
C MET A 213 8.24 -10.34 4.63
N SER A 214 7.89 -9.18 5.22
CA SER A 214 7.49 -9.10 6.62
C SER A 214 6.08 -9.67 6.85
N HIS A 215 5.93 -10.46 7.91
CA HIS A 215 4.63 -10.99 8.33
C HIS A 215 3.62 -9.88 8.66
N LYS A 216 4.10 -8.77 9.24
CA LYS A 216 3.27 -7.59 9.52
C LYS A 216 2.65 -7.02 8.24
N ALA A 217 3.43 -6.89 7.16
CA ALA A 217 2.91 -6.40 5.89
C ALA A 217 1.91 -7.37 5.25
N ARG A 218 2.17 -8.70 5.31
CA ARG A 218 1.22 -9.72 4.86
C ARG A 218 -0.12 -9.63 5.59
N ASN A 219 -0.09 -9.59 6.91
CA ASN A 219 -1.30 -9.45 7.73
C ASN A 219 -2.02 -8.12 7.49
N THR A 220 -1.27 -7.04 7.28
CA THR A 220 -1.85 -5.76 6.88
C THR A 220 -2.55 -5.88 5.53
N ALA A 221 -1.95 -6.53 4.54
CA ALA A 221 -2.56 -6.74 3.24
C ALA A 221 -3.86 -7.57 3.34
N LEU A 222 -3.87 -8.66 4.11
CA LEU A 222 -5.07 -9.47 4.36
C LEU A 222 -6.19 -8.68 5.06
N GLU A 223 -5.85 -7.87 6.05
CA GLU A 223 -6.79 -6.95 6.71
C GLU A 223 -7.38 -5.95 5.71
N ARG A 224 -6.54 -5.40 4.83
CA ARG A 224 -6.99 -4.48 3.78
C ARG A 224 -7.90 -5.17 2.78
N CYS A 225 -7.61 -6.40 2.36
CA CYS A 225 -8.49 -7.17 1.48
C CYS A 225 -9.91 -7.28 2.04
N ALA A 226 -10.04 -7.51 3.35
CA ALA A 226 -11.34 -7.55 4.01
C ALA A 226 -12.04 -6.18 4.06
N ALA A 227 -11.27 -5.09 4.13
CA ALA A 227 -11.79 -3.73 4.24
C ALA A 227 -12.14 -3.06 2.90
N LEU A 228 -11.59 -3.53 1.78
CA LEU A 228 -11.84 -2.94 0.46
C LEU A 228 -13.33 -2.88 0.13
N LYS A 229 -13.75 -1.80 -0.51
CA LYS A 229 -15.07 -1.69 -1.15
C LYS A 229 -14.99 -2.26 -2.58
N PRO A 230 -16.13 -2.54 -3.22
CA PRO A 230 -16.15 -2.93 -4.64
C PRO A 230 -15.52 -1.89 -5.58
N SER A 231 -15.44 -0.63 -5.16
CA SER A 231 -14.81 0.47 -5.89
C SER A 231 -13.32 0.66 -5.55
N ASP A 232 -12.73 -0.19 -4.71
CA ASP A 232 -11.33 -0.09 -4.31
C ASP A 232 -10.53 -1.27 -4.88
N ALA A 233 -9.21 -1.10 -4.96
CA ALA A 233 -8.33 -2.11 -5.54
C ALA A 233 -6.93 -2.10 -4.92
N PHE A 234 -6.21 -3.21 -5.08
CA PHE A 234 -4.77 -3.27 -5.00
C PHE A 234 -4.15 -3.09 -6.39
N ALA A 235 -3.11 -2.26 -6.46
CA ALA A 235 -2.16 -2.24 -7.57
C ALA A 235 -0.88 -2.95 -7.12
N SER A 236 -0.75 -4.24 -7.44
CA SER A 236 0.41 -5.04 -7.09
C SER A 236 1.53 -4.84 -8.10
N ASP A 237 2.77 -4.75 -7.62
CA ASP A 237 3.94 -4.59 -8.48
C ASP A 237 4.49 -5.91 -9.06
N ALA A 238 3.94 -7.07 -8.65
CA ALA A 238 4.38 -8.39 -9.10
C ALA A 238 3.19 -9.27 -9.49
N SER A 239 3.26 -9.92 -10.66
CA SER A 239 2.22 -10.86 -11.11
C SER A 239 1.97 -12.01 -10.13
N TRP A 240 3.01 -12.52 -9.48
CA TRP A 240 2.91 -13.68 -8.56
C TRP A 240 2.32 -13.37 -7.19
N THR A 241 2.13 -12.08 -6.84
CA THR A 241 1.47 -11.71 -5.58
C THR A 241 0.01 -12.17 -5.56
N GLN A 242 -0.68 -12.13 -6.71
CA GLN A 242 -2.08 -12.58 -6.80
C GLN A 242 -2.20 -14.08 -6.50
N THR A 243 -1.31 -14.91 -7.07
CA THR A 243 -1.24 -16.36 -6.82
C THR A 243 -1.06 -16.67 -5.34
N PHE A 244 -0.29 -15.86 -4.61
CA PHE A 244 -0.15 -16.05 -3.16
C PHE A 244 -1.47 -15.78 -2.42
N PHE A 245 -2.19 -14.71 -2.77
CA PHE A 245 -3.40 -14.31 -2.05
C PHE A 245 -4.67 -15.07 -2.47
N SER A 246 -4.64 -15.82 -3.57
CA SER A 246 -5.82 -16.55 -4.08
C SER A 246 -6.39 -17.59 -3.12
N GLY A 247 -5.60 -18.07 -2.16
CA GLY A 247 -6.07 -18.95 -1.10
C GLY A 247 -6.77 -18.24 0.07
N PHE A 248 -6.68 -16.91 0.15
CA PHE A 248 -7.08 -16.14 1.35
C PHE A 248 -8.13 -15.07 1.08
N VAL A 249 -8.22 -14.60 -0.16
CA VAL A 249 -9.10 -13.49 -0.54
C VAL A 249 -10.23 -14.05 -1.40
N PRO A 250 -11.50 -13.78 -1.04
CA PRO A 250 -12.65 -14.36 -1.74
C PRO A 250 -12.83 -13.81 -3.16
N ASP A 251 -12.42 -12.56 -3.40
CA ASP A 251 -12.52 -11.92 -4.71
C ASP A 251 -11.15 -11.45 -5.18
N MET A 252 -10.57 -12.17 -6.14
CA MET A 252 -9.26 -11.84 -6.71
C MET A 252 -9.30 -10.70 -7.71
N ARG A 253 -10.49 -10.22 -8.11
CA ARG A 253 -10.65 -9.08 -9.02
C ARG A 253 -10.17 -7.77 -8.39
N VAL A 254 -10.05 -7.71 -7.06
CA VAL A 254 -9.49 -6.55 -6.38
C VAL A 254 -8.00 -6.38 -6.61
N PHE A 255 -7.28 -7.40 -7.11
CA PHE A 255 -5.85 -7.31 -7.40
C PHE A 255 -5.62 -7.01 -8.88
N HIS A 256 -4.96 -5.89 -9.16
CA HIS A 256 -4.53 -5.51 -10.48
C HIS A 256 -3.00 -5.50 -10.53
N HIS A 257 -2.45 -6.23 -11.49
CA HIS A 257 -1.02 -6.27 -11.70
C HIS A 257 -0.57 -5.01 -12.47
N ILE A 258 0.10 -4.10 -11.76
CA ILE A 258 0.63 -2.85 -12.29
C ILE A 258 2.07 -2.71 -11.77
N PRO A 259 3.07 -3.29 -12.45
CA PRO A 259 4.46 -3.17 -12.03
C PRO A 259 4.97 -1.74 -12.22
N TYR A 260 6.12 -1.44 -11.63
CA TYR A 260 6.84 -0.21 -11.94
C TYR A 260 7.46 -0.28 -13.34
N GLY A 261 7.66 0.88 -13.93
CA GLY A 261 8.36 1.01 -15.19
C GLY A 261 9.85 0.76 -15.09
N VAL A 262 10.47 0.35 -16.20
CA VAL A 262 11.91 0.37 -16.40
C VAL A 262 12.29 1.50 -17.38
N ASP A 263 13.42 2.16 -17.11
CA ASP A 263 14.00 3.14 -18.02
C ASP A 263 14.97 2.43 -18.97
N THR A 264 14.47 2.03 -20.15
CA THR A 264 15.25 1.30 -21.16
C THR A 264 16.30 2.17 -21.86
N SER A 265 16.30 3.49 -21.63
CA SER A 265 17.37 4.36 -22.13
C SER A 265 18.66 4.21 -21.28
N VAL A 266 18.46 3.91 -19.98
CA VAL A 266 19.50 3.69 -18.97
C VAL A 266 19.86 2.20 -18.88
N PHE A 267 18.86 1.34 -18.67
CA PHE A 267 19.02 -0.11 -18.60
C PHE A 267 18.87 -0.70 -20.00
N LYS A 268 20.02 -1.00 -20.61
CA LYS A 268 20.09 -1.56 -21.95
C LYS A 268 21.34 -2.45 -22.07
N PRO A 269 21.41 -3.31 -23.09
CA PRO A 269 22.59 -4.12 -23.34
C PRO A 269 23.85 -3.26 -23.56
N MET A 270 24.95 -3.67 -22.93
CA MET A 270 26.27 -3.05 -23.03
C MET A 270 27.34 -4.11 -23.35
N ASP A 271 28.59 -3.67 -23.55
CA ASP A 271 29.72 -4.58 -23.75
C ASP A 271 30.06 -5.33 -22.44
N LYS A 272 29.55 -6.56 -22.35
CA LYS A 272 29.74 -7.46 -21.19
C LYS A 272 31.20 -7.62 -20.77
N ARG A 273 32.15 -7.66 -21.72
CA ARG A 273 33.58 -7.85 -21.39
C ARG A 273 34.13 -6.63 -20.66
N LYS A 274 33.79 -5.44 -21.12
CA LYS A 274 34.14 -4.18 -20.42
C LYS A 274 33.46 -4.15 -19.06
N CYS A 275 32.19 -4.52 -18.97
CA CYS A 275 31.44 -4.57 -17.72
C CYS A 275 32.08 -5.48 -16.67
N LYS A 276 32.44 -6.71 -17.06
CA LYS A 276 33.17 -7.62 -16.15
C LYS A 276 34.53 -7.07 -15.73
N TYR A 277 35.25 -6.43 -16.64
CA TYR A 277 36.56 -5.85 -16.33
C TYR A 277 36.48 -4.78 -15.24
N GLN A 278 35.65 -3.73 -15.41
CA GLN A 278 35.62 -2.69 -14.37
C GLN A 278 34.97 -3.21 -13.08
N LEU A 279 34.03 -4.16 -13.14
CA LEU A 279 33.49 -4.79 -11.93
C LEU A 279 34.57 -5.59 -11.18
N SER A 280 35.41 -6.35 -11.90
CA SER A 280 36.52 -7.09 -11.30
C SER A 280 37.54 -6.16 -10.61
N GLN A 281 37.78 -4.99 -11.19
CA GLN A 281 38.66 -3.97 -10.58
C GLN A 281 38.00 -3.35 -9.34
N ALA A 282 36.72 -2.99 -9.42
CA ALA A 282 35.99 -2.38 -8.32
C ALA A 282 35.89 -3.30 -7.09
N LEU A 283 35.72 -4.61 -7.32
CA LEU A 283 35.64 -5.61 -6.25
C LEU A 283 36.99 -6.23 -5.87
N GLY A 284 38.07 -5.92 -6.59
CA GLY A 284 39.38 -6.55 -6.38
C GLY A 284 39.36 -8.08 -6.60
N ASN A 285 38.52 -8.57 -7.52
CA ASN A 285 38.26 -10.00 -7.72
C ASN A 285 38.42 -10.41 -9.18
N GLU A 286 39.64 -10.78 -9.57
CA GLU A 286 39.97 -11.22 -10.93
C GLU A 286 39.26 -12.51 -11.35
N ALA A 287 38.75 -13.31 -10.42
CA ALA A 287 38.03 -14.53 -10.74
C ALA A 287 36.78 -14.25 -11.59
N ILE A 288 36.21 -13.04 -11.50
CA ILE A 288 35.08 -12.57 -12.33
C ILE A 288 35.39 -12.62 -13.83
N LEU A 289 36.67 -12.48 -14.21
CA LEU A 289 37.10 -12.56 -15.61
C LEU A 289 37.26 -14.00 -16.10
N GLN A 290 37.52 -14.93 -15.19
CA GLN A 290 37.88 -16.31 -15.52
C GLN A 290 36.70 -17.27 -15.48
N LYS A 291 35.65 -16.95 -14.71
CA LYS A 291 34.48 -17.80 -14.50
C LYS A 291 33.19 -17.05 -14.83
N PRO A 292 32.09 -17.77 -15.12
CA PRO A 292 30.79 -17.14 -15.23
C PRO A 292 30.41 -16.39 -13.93
N LEU A 293 29.81 -15.21 -14.07
CA LEU A 293 29.26 -14.40 -13.00
C LEU A 293 27.74 -14.50 -13.02
N VAL A 294 27.16 -15.05 -11.96
CA VAL A 294 25.72 -15.25 -11.84
C VAL A 294 25.16 -14.29 -10.79
N GLY A 295 24.21 -13.46 -11.20
CA GLY A 295 23.48 -12.60 -10.31
C GLY A 295 22.44 -13.40 -9.53
N VAL A 296 22.26 -13.09 -8.25
CA VAL A 296 21.21 -13.65 -7.41
C VAL A 296 20.47 -12.50 -6.75
N VAL A 297 19.21 -12.27 -7.12
CA VAL A 297 18.39 -11.29 -6.41
C VAL A 297 17.79 -11.97 -5.19
N SER A 298 18.05 -11.44 -3.99
CA SER A 298 17.48 -12.02 -2.79
C SER A 298 16.03 -11.58 -2.59
N GLY A 299 15.13 -12.55 -2.39
CA GLY A 299 13.78 -12.37 -1.85
C GLY A 299 13.58 -13.11 -0.52
N LEU A 300 14.68 -13.50 0.12
CA LEU A 300 14.72 -14.29 1.34
C LEU A 300 15.27 -13.48 2.50
N TYR A 301 15.00 -13.91 3.74
CA TYR A 301 15.67 -13.32 4.89
C TYR A 301 17.20 -13.49 4.79
N PRO A 302 18.02 -12.62 5.43
CA PRO A 302 19.48 -12.66 5.30
C PRO A 302 20.10 -14.03 5.59
N HIS A 303 19.68 -14.70 6.67
CA HIS A 303 20.20 -16.01 7.05
C HIS A 303 19.82 -17.12 6.05
N GLU A 304 18.62 -17.06 5.46
CA GLU A 304 18.19 -17.99 4.42
C GLU A 304 18.92 -17.73 3.11
N THR A 305 19.17 -16.46 2.78
CA THR A 305 20.00 -16.07 1.63
C THR A 305 21.39 -16.67 1.75
N LEU A 306 22.04 -16.57 2.91
CA LEU A 306 23.35 -17.17 3.15
C LEU A 306 23.30 -18.69 2.98
N ARG A 307 22.30 -19.37 3.55
CA ARG A 307 22.12 -20.82 3.41
C ARG A 307 21.88 -21.22 1.95
N PHE A 308 21.09 -20.44 1.21
CA PHE A 308 20.84 -20.63 -0.21
C PHE A 308 22.13 -20.51 -1.01
N MET A 309 22.91 -19.44 -0.78
CA MET A 309 24.18 -19.21 -1.45
C MET A 309 25.22 -20.29 -1.14
N GLN A 310 25.31 -20.74 0.11
CA GLN A 310 26.20 -21.85 0.49
C GLN A 310 25.90 -23.11 -0.32
N LYS A 311 24.63 -23.52 -0.36
CA LYS A 311 24.22 -24.72 -1.10
C LYS A 311 24.40 -24.56 -2.62
N LEU A 312 24.01 -23.42 -3.17
CA LEU A 312 24.12 -23.14 -4.60
C LEU A 312 25.58 -23.14 -5.07
N ARG A 313 26.49 -22.57 -4.25
CA ARG A 313 27.93 -22.61 -4.49
C ARG A 313 28.48 -24.02 -4.42
N SER A 314 28.12 -24.79 -3.39
CA SER A 314 28.57 -26.19 -3.29
C SER A 314 28.14 -27.01 -4.50
N ALA A 315 26.96 -26.74 -5.06
CA ALA A 315 26.47 -27.41 -6.27
C ALA A 315 27.16 -26.91 -7.56
N ASN A 316 27.68 -25.68 -7.60
CA ASN A 316 28.34 -25.11 -8.78
C ASN A 316 29.65 -24.35 -8.41
N PRO A 317 30.74 -25.07 -8.10
CA PRO A 317 32.01 -24.46 -7.64
C PRO A 317 32.77 -23.65 -8.72
N ASN A 318 32.37 -23.80 -9.99
CA ASN A 318 33.00 -23.13 -11.13
C ASN A 318 32.32 -21.80 -11.51
N VAL A 319 31.42 -21.30 -10.67
CA VAL A 319 30.64 -20.07 -10.89
C VAL A 319 30.98 -19.06 -9.80
N ASN A 320 31.09 -17.78 -10.18
CA ASN A 320 31.11 -16.67 -9.23
C ASN A 320 29.69 -16.14 -9.03
N TYR A 321 29.40 -15.68 -7.81
CA TYR A 321 28.09 -15.13 -7.50
C TYR A 321 28.17 -13.66 -7.11
N LEU A 322 27.14 -12.92 -7.51
CA LEU A 322 26.85 -11.57 -7.05
C LEU A 322 25.43 -11.53 -6.47
N VAL A 323 25.31 -11.36 -5.15
CA VAL A 323 24.01 -11.19 -4.50
C VAL A 323 23.61 -9.72 -4.62
N ILE A 324 22.45 -9.46 -5.22
CA ILE A 324 21.91 -8.12 -5.48
C ILE A 324 20.70 -7.91 -4.56
N HIS A 325 20.73 -6.85 -3.76
CA HIS A 325 19.63 -6.49 -2.85
C HIS A 325 19.52 -4.97 -2.65
N SER A 326 18.45 -4.54 -1.98
CA SER A 326 18.23 -3.15 -1.58
C SER A 326 17.76 -3.02 -0.12
N SER A 327 18.13 -4.00 0.71
CA SER A 327 17.79 -4.04 2.14
C SER A 327 18.81 -3.31 3.01
N ILE A 328 18.35 -2.83 4.17
CA ILE A 328 19.11 -2.01 5.11
C ILE A 328 20.08 -2.84 6.00
N ASP A 329 19.86 -4.15 6.15
CA ASP A 329 20.71 -5.00 6.99
C ASP A 329 21.92 -5.56 6.22
N ASP A 330 23.08 -4.93 6.44
CA ASP A 330 24.35 -5.18 5.73
C ASP A 330 25.30 -6.17 6.45
N ASN A 331 24.82 -7.02 7.34
CA ASN A 331 25.69 -7.96 8.08
C ASN A 331 26.10 -9.21 7.27
N PHE A 332 26.37 -9.04 5.97
CA PHE A 332 26.93 -10.11 5.14
C PHE A 332 28.46 -10.00 5.12
N THR A 333 29.14 -10.90 5.81
CA THR A 333 30.59 -11.05 5.66
C THR A 333 30.88 -11.78 4.35
N GLY A 334 31.53 -11.09 3.41
CA GLY A 334 31.88 -11.64 2.09
C GLY A 334 32.74 -12.91 2.16
N ASP A 335 32.53 -13.79 1.19
CA ASP A 335 33.37 -14.97 0.89
C ASP A 335 34.00 -14.72 -0.49
N ALA A 336 35.22 -15.19 -0.77
CA ALA A 336 35.94 -14.89 -2.01
C ALA A 336 35.17 -15.20 -3.31
N CYS A 337 34.19 -16.13 -3.26
CA CYS A 337 33.37 -16.51 -4.42
C CYS A 337 31.96 -15.89 -4.43
N VAL A 338 31.58 -15.15 -3.38
CA VAL A 338 30.26 -14.51 -3.23
C VAL A 338 30.47 -13.04 -2.92
N ASN A 339 30.19 -12.20 -3.91
CA ASN A 339 30.20 -10.77 -3.76
C ASN A 339 28.77 -10.28 -3.44
N PHE A 340 28.66 -9.15 -2.76
CA PHE A 340 27.38 -8.53 -2.42
C PHE A 340 27.33 -7.13 -3.02
N PHE A 341 26.17 -6.77 -3.58
CA PHE A 341 25.89 -5.45 -4.10
C PHE A 341 24.56 -4.95 -3.55
N ASN A 342 24.65 -4.01 -2.62
CA ASN A 342 23.52 -3.33 -2.02
C ASN A 342 23.23 -2.04 -2.79
N ILE A 343 22.02 -1.86 -3.29
CA ILE A 343 21.57 -0.63 -3.94
C ILE A 343 20.89 0.24 -2.88
N ALA A 344 21.72 0.96 -2.11
CA ALA A 344 21.29 1.79 -0.99
C ALA A 344 21.32 3.29 -1.31
N SER A 345 21.99 3.68 -2.40
CA SER A 345 22.18 5.08 -2.79
C SER A 345 21.97 5.34 -4.28
N GLN A 346 21.91 6.62 -4.64
CA GLN A 346 21.85 7.07 -6.03
C GLN A 346 23.08 6.65 -6.83
N GLN A 347 24.27 6.66 -6.21
CA GLN A 347 25.51 6.22 -6.85
C GLN A 347 25.45 4.73 -7.19
N ASP A 348 24.95 3.89 -6.28
CA ASP A 348 24.75 2.46 -6.55
C ASP A 348 23.75 2.25 -7.68
N LYS A 349 22.69 3.06 -7.70
CA LYS A 349 21.68 3.01 -8.76
C LYS A 349 22.26 3.36 -10.12
N GLU A 350 23.10 4.38 -10.20
CA GLU A 350 23.79 4.78 -11.43
C GLU A 350 24.82 3.73 -11.89
N ALA A 351 25.44 3.01 -10.96
CA ALA A 351 26.32 1.88 -11.26
C ALA A 351 25.57 0.61 -11.69
N SER A 352 24.27 0.50 -11.38
CA SER A 352 23.49 -0.73 -11.59
C SER A 352 23.46 -1.22 -13.04
N PRO A 353 23.22 -0.39 -14.08
CA PRO A 353 23.23 -0.85 -15.47
C PRO A 353 24.56 -1.51 -15.85
N PHE A 354 25.67 -0.93 -15.39
CA PHE A 354 27.01 -1.45 -15.61
C PHE A 354 27.21 -2.81 -14.93
N ILE A 355 26.79 -2.93 -13.67
CA ILE A 355 26.91 -4.16 -12.87
C ILE A 355 26.03 -5.27 -13.46
N PHE A 356 24.80 -4.97 -13.84
CA PHE A 356 23.88 -5.94 -14.42
C PHE A 356 24.39 -6.48 -15.75
N ASN A 357 24.96 -5.62 -16.59
CA ASN A 357 25.58 -6.03 -17.85
C ASN A 357 26.84 -6.91 -17.69
N ALA A 358 27.45 -6.96 -16.50
CA ALA A 358 28.56 -7.87 -16.22
C ALA A 358 28.11 -9.32 -16.00
N LEU A 359 26.82 -9.56 -15.76
CA LEU A 359 26.28 -10.88 -15.46
C LEU A 359 26.23 -11.77 -16.71
N ASP A 360 26.46 -13.07 -16.53
CA ASP A 360 26.21 -14.09 -17.56
C ASP A 360 24.81 -14.66 -17.47
N ALA A 361 24.27 -14.79 -16.25
CA ALA A 361 22.92 -15.23 -15.99
C ALA A 361 22.40 -14.63 -14.67
N LEU A 362 21.08 -14.66 -14.51
CA LEU A 362 20.38 -14.28 -13.28
C LEU A 362 19.66 -15.49 -12.69
N VAL A 363 19.70 -15.63 -11.36
CA VAL A 363 18.77 -16.47 -10.60
C VAL A 363 17.83 -15.55 -9.84
N PHE A 364 16.53 -15.68 -10.10
CA PHE A 364 15.51 -14.81 -9.52
C PHE A 364 14.39 -15.63 -8.85
N PRO A 365 14.06 -15.35 -7.57
CA PRO A 365 12.93 -15.98 -6.91
C PRO A 365 11.60 -15.25 -7.20
N THR A 366 10.55 -15.94 -7.66
CA THR A 366 9.16 -15.42 -7.71
C THR A 366 8.36 -15.83 -6.47
N ILE A 367 8.80 -15.30 -5.32
CA ILE A 367 8.19 -15.45 -4.00
C ILE A 367 7.88 -14.07 -3.41
N LEU A 368 7.18 -14.02 -2.28
CA LEU A 368 6.98 -12.76 -1.54
C LEU A 368 8.31 -12.24 -1.00
N GLY A 369 8.57 -10.94 -1.14
CA GLY A 369 9.81 -10.30 -0.72
C GLY A 369 10.80 -10.02 -1.85
N SER A 370 10.69 -10.73 -2.98
CA SER A 370 11.51 -10.45 -4.17
C SER A 370 11.13 -9.11 -4.81
N SER A 371 12.09 -8.44 -5.46
CA SER A 371 11.86 -7.15 -6.12
C SER A 371 11.61 -7.31 -7.63
N PRO A 372 10.39 -7.12 -8.15
CA PRO A 372 10.10 -7.15 -9.59
C PRO A 372 10.82 -6.03 -10.34
N LEU A 373 11.05 -4.89 -9.67
CA LEU A 373 11.81 -3.77 -10.23
C LEU A 373 13.23 -4.21 -10.63
N LEU A 374 13.91 -4.97 -9.77
CA LEU A 374 15.23 -5.50 -10.08
C LEU A 374 15.18 -6.50 -11.24
N LEU A 375 14.15 -7.34 -11.29
CA LEU A 375 13.95 -8.27 -12.39
C LEU A 375 13.87 -7.50 -13.72
N HIS A 376 13.01 -6.49 -13.80
CA HIS A 376 12.83 -5.71 -15.04
C HIS A 376 14.10 -4.99 -15.47
N GLU A 377 14.81 -4.37 -14.53
CA GLU A 377 16.06 -3.65 -14.83
C GLU A 377 17.18 -4.57 -15.31
N ILE A 378 17.31 -5.76 -14.71
CA ILE A 378 18.32 -6.74 -15.11
C ILE A 378 17.95 -7.36 -16.48
N ILE A 379 16.68 -7.68 -16.70
CA ILE A 379 16.20 -8.21 -17.98
C ILE A 379 16.35 -7.17 -19.10
N ALA A 380 16.15 -5.88 -18.82
CA ALA A 380 16.39 -4.79 -19.76
C ALA A 380 17.87 -4.70 -20.20
N CYS A 381 18.81 -5.28 -19.43
CA CYS A 381 20.20 -5.46 -19.82
C CYS A 381 20.46 -6.76 -20.63
N SER A 382 19.41 -7.44 -21.11
CA SER A 382 19.46 -8.69 -21.88
C SER A 382 20.13 -9.85 -21.11
N ILE A 383 19.90 -9.94 -19.80
CA ILE A 383 20.47 -11.01 -18.98
C ILE A 383 19.54 -12.22 -18.96
N PRO A 384 20.00 -13.40 -19.42
CA PRO A 384 19.17 -14.59 -19.43
C PRO A 384 18.94 -15.08 -17.99
N THR A 385 17.72 -15.54 -17.70
CA THR A 385 17.26 -15.70 -16.32
C THR A 385 16.70 -17.09 -16.04
N VAL A 386 17.12 -17.66 -14.90
CA VAL A 386 16.51 -18.81 -14.25
C VAL A 386 15.62 -18.29 -13.13
N VAL A 387 14.32 -18.56 -13.24
CA VAL A 387 13.32 -18.17 -12.25
C VAL A 387 12.89 -19.39 -11.45
N TRP A 388 12.67 -19.23 -10.14
CA TRP A 388 12.07 -20.26 -9.31
C TRP A 388 11.03 -19.66 -8.36
N GLY A 389 9.90 -20.32 -8.15
CA GLY A 389 8.86 -19.76 -7.28
C GLY A 389 7.48 -20.34 -7.50
N TYR A 390 6.46 -19.59 -7.09
CA TYR A 390 5.07 -20.05 -7.04
C TYR A 390 4.41 -20.04 -8.42
N SER A 391 4.75 -19.08 -9.25
CA SER A 391 4.24 -18.93 -10.61
C SER A 391 5.30 -18.33 -11.53
N ILE A 392 5.12 -18.59 -12.83
CA ILE A 392 5.88 -17.93 -13.88
C ILE A 392 5.51 -16.44 -13.84
N PRO A 393 6.49 -15.52 -13.79
CA PRO A 393 6.21 -14.10 -13.89
C PRO A 393 5.68 -13.78 -15.29
N GLU A 394 4.46 -13.26 -15.37
CA GLU A 394 3.81 -12.90 -16.64
C GLU A 394 4.67 -11.92 -17.46
N GLU A 395 5.42 -11.07 -16.76
CA GLU A 395 6.25 -9.99 -17.29
C GLU A 395 7.39 -10.46 -18.18
N ILE A 396 7.84 -11.71 -17.98
CA ILE A 396 8.91 -12.33 -18.76
C ILE A 396 8.54 -13.75 -19.16
N SER A 397 7.25 -14.03 -19.31
CA SER A 397 6.76 -15.34 -19.73
C SER A 397 7.36 -15.73 -21.08
N GLY A 398 7.96 -16.91 -21.15
CA GLY A 398 8.71 -17.38 -22.33
C GLY A 398 10.19 -16.96 -22.35
N ALA A 399 10.57 -15.87 -21.67
CA ALA A 399 11.94 -15.34 -21.64
C ALA A 399 12.80 -15.87 -20.47
N CYS A 400 12.33 -16.89 -19.76
CA CYS A 400 13.06 -17.47 -18.62
C CYS A 400 12.98 -19.00 -18.56
N ARG A 401 13.91 -19.61 -17.83
CA ARG A 401 13.82 -21.01 -17.40
C ARG A 401 13.11 -21.04 -16.04
N PHE A 402 11.89 -21.57 -15.98
CA PHE A 402 11.11 -21.58 -14.74
C PHE A 402 11.16 -22.92 -14.00
N ILE A 403 11.35 -22.84 -12.68
CA ILE A 403 11.32 -23.96 -11.75
C ILE A 403 10.18 -23.74 -10.77
N GLN A 404 9.10 -24.50 -10.92
CA GLN A 404 7.98 -24.41 -10.01
C GLN A 404 8.31 -25.03 -8.66
N ILE A 405 7.97 -24.32 -7.59
CA ILE A 405 7.91 -24.87 -6.23
C ILE A 405 6.51 -24.71 -5.68
N SER A 406 6.16 -25.55 -4.70
CA SER A 406 4.89 -25.38 -3.98
C SER A 406 4.91 -24.05 -3.22
N PRO A 407 3.79 -23.29 -3.23
CA PRO A 407 3.63 -22.15 -2.35
C PRO A 407 3.88 -22.57 -0.91
N SER A 408 4.90 -21.98 -0.29
CA SER A 408 5.07 -22.07 1.15
C SER A 408 4.55 -20.78 1.75
N LEU A 409 3.52 -20.89 2.59
CA LEU A 409 3.07 -19.77 3.43
C LEU A 409 4.07 -19.48 4.55
N PHE A 410 4.96 -20.44 4.80
CA PHE A 410 5.75 -20.58 6.01
C PHE A 410 7.24 -20.62 5.70
N ASP A 411 8.02 -20.08 6.63
CA ASP A 411 9.47 -20.29 6.65
C ASP A 411 9.76 -21.68 7.25
N PRO A 412 10.75 -22.42 6.74
CA PRO A 412 11.65 -22.06 5.66
C PRO A 412 11.12 -22.45 4.27
N VAL A 413 11.40 -21.62 3.26
CA VAL A 413 11.13 -21.93 1.86
C VAL A 413 11.96 -23.13 1.41
N GLN A 414 11.33 -24.12 0.76
CA GLN A 414 12.05 -25.24 0.17
C GLN A 414 12.86 -24.78 -1.04
N LEU A 415 14.20 -24.76 -0.89
CA LEU A 415 15.12 -24.26 -1.92
C LEU A 415 15.40 -25.35 -2.98
N PRO A 416 15.06 -25.12 -4.27
CA PRO A 416 15.23 -26.13 -5.32
C PRO A 416 16.64 -26.13 -5.92
N ILE A 417 17.67 -26.31 -5.08
CA ILE A 417 19.09 -26.11 -5.44
C ILE A 417 19.52 -26.96 -6.64
N GLU A 418 19.14 -28.24 -6.66
CA GLU A 418 19.53 -29.18 -7.70
C GLU A 418 18.90 -28.82 -9.06
N ALA A 419 17.65 -28.35 -9.04
CA ALA A 419 16.96 -27.90 -10.24
C ALA A 419 17.57 -26.59 -10.75
N ILE A 420 17.83 -25.62 -9.86
CA ILE A 420 18.48 -24.35 -10.22
C ILE A 420 19.86 -24.62 -10.84
N SER A 421 20.65 -25.48 -10.22
CA SER A 421 22.01 -25.80 -10.69
C SER A 421 21.99 -26.45 -12.08
N ARG A 422 21.01 -27.33 -12.33
CA ARG A 422 20.83 -27.97 -13.64
C ARG A 422 20.46 -26.96 -14.72
N GLU A 423 19.45 -26.12 -14.47
CA GLU A 423 19.02 -25.09 -15.44
C GLU A 423 20.11 -24.05 -15.67
N LEU A 424 20.84 -23.66 -14.64
CA LEU A 424 21.96 -22.73 -14.74
C LEU A 424 23.08 -23.31 -15.61
N LYS A 425 23.45 -24.59 -15.41
CA LYS A 425 24.44 -25.26 -16.25
C LYS A 425 24.00 -25.31 -17.72
N LEU A 426 22.77 -25.74 -17.98
CA LEU A 426 22.21 -25.78 -19.34
C LEU A 426 22.21 -24.40 -19.99
N LEU A 427 21.90 -23.35 -19.23
CA LEU A 427 21.89 -21.98 -19.71
C LEU A 427 23.31 -21.49 -20.02
N LEU A 428 24.26 -21.72 -19.12
CA LEU A 428 25.65 -21.26 -19.26
C LEU A 428 26.40 -21.98 -20.40
N GLU A 429 26.07 -23.25 -20.67
CA GLU A 429 26.67 -24.05 -21.74
C GLU A 429 26.04 -23.83 -23.13
N ASN A 430 24.98 -23.02 -23.23
CA ASN A 430 24.23 -22.79 -24.48
C ASN A 430 24.16 -21.30 -24.86
N PRO A 431 25.16 -20.76 -25.61
CA PRO A 431 25.21 -19.36 -26.01
C PRO A 431 24.01 -18.90 -26.86
N ASP A 432 23.51 -19.76 -27.76
CA ASP A 432 22.34 -19.44 -28.59
C ASP A 432 21.08 -19.32 -27.73
N GLY A 433 20.92 -20.21 -26.74
CA GLY A 433 19.87 -20.14 -25.74
C GLY A 433 19.91 -18.86 -24.92
N GLN A 434 21.10 -18.41 -24.50
CA GLN A 434 21.27 -17.14 -23.79
C GLN A 434 20.86 -15.95 -24.65
N LYS A 435 21.32 -15.91 -25.91
CA LYS A 435 21.00 -14.82 -26.84
C LYS A 435 19.50 -14.75 -27.10
N ARG A 436 18.85 -15.91 -27.31
CA ARG A 436 17.41 -16.01 -27.52
C ARG A 436 16.63 -15.52 -26.30
N LEU A 437 16.91 -16.05 -25.10
CA LEU A 437 16.22 -15.65 -23.87
C LEU A 437 16.47 -14.17 -23.52
N GLY A 438 17.67 -13.67 -23.77
CA GLY A 438 17.98 -12.24 -23.62
C GLY A 438 17.13 -11.36 -24.53
N GLN A 439 17.00 -11.74 -25.80
CA GLN A 439 16.17 -11.01 -26.77
C GLN A 439 14.67 -11.08 -26.42
N GLU A 440 14.16 -12.27 -26.10
CA GLU A 440 12.78 -12.45 -25.65
C GLU A 440 12.49 -11.62 -24.39
N GLY A 441 13.46 -11.52 -23.48
CA GLY A 441 13.37 -10.71 -22.26
C GLY A 441 13.32 -9.20 -22.55
N LEU A 442 14.16 -8.71 -23.47
CA LEU A 442 14.13 -7.32 -23.91
C LEU A 442 12.78 -6.94 -24.52
N GLU A 443 12.24 -7.80 -25.38
CA GLU A 443 10.93 -7.61 -26.01
C GLU A 443 9.83 -7.56 -24.95
N ALA A 444 9.83 -8.51 -24.02
CA ALA A 444 8.84 -8.55 -22.94
C ALA A 444 8.88 -7.28 -22.06
N VAL A 445 10.08 -6.89 -21.60
CA VAL A 445 10.24 -5.77 -20.68
C VAL A 445 10.00 -4.40 -21.34
N SER A 446 10.13 -4.30 -22.67
CA SER A 446 9.90 -3.05 -23.42
C SER A 446 8.49 -2.48 -23.24
N THR A 447 7.53 -3.32 -22.86
CA THR A 447 6.14 -2.93 -22.61
C THR A 447 5.89 -2.38 -21.20
N TYR A 448 6.86 -2.54 -20.29
CA TYR A 448 6.78 -2.14 -18.89
C TYR A 448 7.53 -0.82 -18.66
N THR A 449 7.08 0.24 -19.33
CA THR A 449 7.60 1.61 -19.13
C THR A 449 6.88 2.32 -17.98
N TYR A 450 7.46 3.42 -17.48
CA TYR A 450 6.77 4.23 -16.47
C TYR A 450 5.48 4.83 -17.02
N GLU A 451 5.48 5.26 -18.28
CA GLU A 451 4.28 5.73 -18.97
C GLU A 451 3.19 4.65 -19.01
N ALA A 452 3.55 3.41 -19.34
CA ALA A 452 2.58 2.30 -19.31
C ALA A 452 2.01 2.06 -17.91
N ALA A 453 2.84 2.11 -16.86
CA ALA A 453 2.39 1.98 -15.48
C ALA A 453 1.44 3.12 -15.08
N ILE A 454 1.75 4.35 -15.46
CA ILE A 454 0.91 5.55 -15.25
C ILE A 454 -0.45 5.35 -15.91
N GLN A 455 -0.49 5.01 -17.19
CA GLN A 455 -1.74 4.81 -17.92
C GLN A 455 -2.58 3.67 -17.32
N ARG A 456 -1.95 2.59 -16.85
CA ARG A 456 -2.65 1.50 -16.14
C ARG A 456 -3.30 1.99 -14.83
N ILE A 457 -2.63 2.83 -14.04
CA ILE A 457 -3.21 3.41 -12.83
C ILE A 457 -4.39 4.33 -13.17
N LEU A 458 -4.24 5.21 -14.16
CA LEU A 458 -5.30 6.12 -14.57
C LEU A 458 -6.52 5.37 -15.11
N ASN A 459 -6.30 4.32 -15.91
CA ASN A 459 -7.36 3.44 -16.40
C ASN A 459 -8.06 2.70 -15.25
N LEU A 460 -7.30 2.21 -14.27
CA LEU A 460 -7.88 1.58 -13.08
C LEU A 460 -8.81 2.54 -12.33
N PHE A 461 -8.42 3.80 -12.14
CA PHE A 461 -9.33 4.79 -11.53
C PHE A 461 -10.58 5.08 -12.37
N ARG A 462 -10.50 5.05 -13.71
CA ARG A 462 -11.67 5.20 -14.58
C ARG A 462 -12.61 3.99 -14.44
N GLU A 463 -12.05 2.78 -14.42
CA GLU A 463 -12.80 1.53 -14.24
C GLU A 463 -13.51 1.49 -12.89
N LEU A 464 -12.79 1.78 -11.79
CA LEU A 464 -13.35 1.74 -10.44
C LEU A 464 -14.45 2.78 -10.22
N ARG A 465 -14.35 3.97 -10.85
CA ARG A 465 -15.40 5.00 -10.82
C ARG A 465 -16.69 4.57 -11.52
N SER A 466 -16.61 3.69 -12.51
CA SER A 466 -17.80 3.21 -13.21
C SER A 466 -18.65 2.23 -12.38
N HIS A 467 -18.08 1.71 -11.28
CA HIS A 467 -18.80 0.83 -10.39
C HIS A 467 -19.73 1.66 -9.48
N PRO A 468 -21.03 1.33 -9.40
CA PRO A 468 -21.95 2.05 -8.53
C PRO A 468 -21.47 1.93 -7.08
N VAL A 469 -21.21 3.07 -6.45
CA VAL A 469 -20.89 3.13 -5.03
C VAL A 469 -22.17 2.75 -4.28
N CYS A 470 -22.24 1.50 -3.84
CA CYS A 470 -23.29 1.09 -2.92
C CYS A 470 -23.05 1.86 -1.62
N GLN A 471 -23.85 2.91 -1.39
CA GLN A 471 -23.79 3.67 -0.15
C GLN A 471 -24.16 2.73 0.99
N SER A 472 -23.16 2.11 1.61
CA SER A 472 -23.36 1.30 2.81
C SER A 472 -23.98 2.23 3.85
N ASN A 473 -25.11 1.83 4.42
CA ASN A 473 -25.81 2.62 5.43
C ASN A 473 -24.81 2.98 6.55
N PRO A 474 -24.45 4.28 6.73
CA PRO A 474 -23.36 4.70 7.62
C PRO A 474 -23.64 4.37 9.09
N THR A 475 -24.90 4.08 9.43
CA THR A 475 -25.31 3.67 10.78
C THR A 475 -24.96 2.22 11.12
N LYS A 476 -24.65 1.38 10.13
CA LYS A 476 -24.32 -0.04 10.35
C LYS A 476 -22.84 -0.19 10.73
N ARG A 477 -22.56 -0.84 11.86
CA ARG A 477 -21.20 -1.21 12.26
C ARG A 477 -20.67 -2.20 11.22
N ARG A 478 -19.78 -1.76 10.33
CA ARG A 478 -19.14 -2.65 9.35
C ARG A 478 -18.26 -3.66 10.09
N LEU A 479 -18.80 -4.86 10.27
CA LEU A 479 -18.04 -6.03 10.70
C LEU A 479 -17.23 -6.53 9.51
N LEU A 480 -15.97 -6.81 9.76
CA LEU A 480 -15.06 -7.34 8.75
C LEU A 480 -14.57 -8.71 9.20
N PHE A 481 -14.55 -9.65 8.25
CA PHE A 481 -13.99 -10.98 8.41
C PHE A 481 -12.68 -11.02 7.63
N LYS A 482 -11.57 -11.30 8.31
CA LYS A 482 -10.26 -11.39 7.66
C LYS A 482 -9.56 -12.71 7.95
N LYS A 483 -8.60 -13.03 7.12
CA LYS A 483 -7.58 -14.03 7.41
C LYS A 483 -6.40 -13.37 8.12
N HIS A 484 -5.81 -14.06 9.09
CA HIS A 484 -4.64 -13.62 9.82
C HIS A 484 -3.60 -14.74 9.85
N TYR A 485 -2.35 -14.42 9.53
CA TYR A 485 -1.25 -15.34 9.70
C TYR A 485 -0.69 -15.25 11.12
N ASN A 486 -0.88 -16.32 11.90
CA ASN A 486 -0.36 -16.43 13.24
C ASN A 486 1.04 -17.04 13.21
N LEU A 487 2.02 -16.27 13.68
CA LEU A 487 3.44 -16.66 13.69
C LEU A 487 3.74 -17.83 14.62
N VAL A 488 2.97 -17.97 15.68
CA VAL A 488 3.21 -18.97 16.73
C VAL A 488 2.72 -20.34 16.27
N SER A 489 1.50 -20.39 15.72
CA SER A 489 0.96 -21.64 15.18
C SER A 489 1.53 -21.96 13.79
N GLY A 490 1.98 -20.95 13.05
CA GLY A 490 2.31 -21.11 11.64
C GLY A 490 1.06 -21.45 10.82
N GLU A 491 -0.12 -20.97 11.23
CA GLU A 491 -1.39 -21.24 10.57
C GLU A 491 -2.10 -19.94 10.15
N ILE A 492 -3.03 -20.07 9.21
CA ILE A 492 -3.92 -18.99 8.81
C ILE A 492 -5.23 -19.13 9.58
N GLU A 493 -5.47 -18.18 10.47
CA GLU A 493 -6.65 -18.10 11.32
C GLU A 493 -7.69 -17.16 10.70
N SER A 494 -8.96 -17.33 11.09
CA SER A 494 -10.03 -16.43 10.68
C SER A 494 -10.41 -15.56 11.86
N GLU A 495 -10.40 -14.24 11.66
CA GLU A 495 -10.72 -13.25 12.68
C GLU A 495 -11.89 -12.40 12.22
N ALA A 496 -12.67 -11.90 13.18
CA ALA A 496 -13.65 -10.86 12.95
C ALA A 496 -13.34 -9.63 13.79
N TYR A 497 -13.64 -8.45 13.27
CA TYR A 497 -13.46 -7.20 13.99
C TYR A 497 -14.51 -6.18 13.58
N VAL A 498 -14.83 -5.27 14.50
CA VAL A 498 -15.58 -4.07 14.18
C VAL A 498 -14.60 -3.06 13.59
N LEU A 499 -14.89 -2.58 12.39
CA LEU A 499 -14.12 -1.52 11.77
C LEU A 499 -14.40 -0.19 12.49
N SER A 500 -13.64 0.09 13.55
CA SER A 500 -13.54 1.38 14.24
C SER A 500 -12.18 2.05 13.98
N GLN A 501 -11.93 3.24 14.52
CA GLN A 501 -10.60 3.89 14.43
C GLN A 501 -9.49 2.97 14.97
N ILE A 502 -9.80 2.22 16.01
CA ILE A 502 -9.00 1.10 16.51
C ILE A 502 -9.80 -0.16 16.23
N PRO A 503 -9.37 -1.05 15.31
CA PRO A 503 -10.03 -2.33 15.08
C PRO A 503 -10.20 -3.09 16.38
N THR A 504 -11.44 -3.40 16.74
CA THR A 504 -11.73 -4.16 17.98
C THR A 504 -12.10 -5.58 17.58
N PRO A 505 -11.34 -6.59 18.04
CA PRO A 505 -11.65 -7.98 17.72
C PRO A 505 -13.00 -8.37 18.29
N VAL A 506 -13.74 -9.21 17.56
CA VAL A 506 -15.02 -9.78 17.96
C VAL A 506 -14.95 -11.28 17.76
N ASP A 507 -15.59 -12.02 18.67
CA ASP A 507 -15.77 -13.46 18.55
C ASP A 507 -16.42 -13.80 17.20
N LEU A 508 -15.88 -14.78 16.49
CA LEU A 508 -16.30 -15.07 15.11
C LEU A 508 -17.79 -15.42 15.05
N GLU A 509 -18.26 -16.23 15.99
CA GLU A 509 -19.67 -16.59 16.16
C GLU A 509 -20.56 -15.36 16.40
N GLN A 510 -20.11 -14.44 17.26
CA GLN A 510 -20.83 -13.19 17.54
C GLN A 510 -20.87 -12.28 16.30
N ALA A 511 -19.78 -12.18 15.55
CA ALA A 511 -19.73 -11.40 14.31
C ALA A 511 -20.64 -11.98 13.22
N ILE A 512 -20.68 -13.31 13.07
CA ILE A 512 -21.63 -13.98 12.17
C ILE A 512 -23.07 -13.66 12.60
N ALA A 513 -23.37 -13.77 13.90
CA ALA A 513 -24.68 -13.46 14.44
C ALA A 513 -25.11 -12.03 14.11
N MET A 514 -24.26 -11.05 14.42
CA MET A 514 -24.49 -9.64 14.15
C MET A 514 -24.73 -9.37 12.66
N THR A 515 -23.98 -10.03 11.77
CA THR A 515 -24.11 -9.87 10.32
C THR A 515 -25.44 -10.46 9.81
N LEU A 516 -25.79 -11.67 10.24
CA LEU A 516 -27.02 -12.32 9.79
C LEU A 516 -28.28 -11.64 10.34
N LEU A 517 -28.22 -11.10 11.56
CA LEU A 517 -29.35 -10.37 12.17
C LEU A 517 -29.72 -9.09 11.41
N GLU A 518 -28.90 -8.64 10.45
CA GLU A 518 -29.25 -7.50 9.60
C GLU A 518 -30.42 -7.81 8.64
N ASP A 519 -30.50 -9.05 8.15
CA ASP A 519 -31.45 -9.47 7.11
C ASP A 519 -32.28 -10.70 7.52
N HIS A 520 -32.02 -11.28 8.70
CA HIS A 520 -32.67 -12.50 9.19
C HIS A 520 -33.21 -12.36 10.61
N THR A 521 -34.22 -13.16 10.93
CA THR A 521 -34.82 -13.22 12.26
C THR A 521 -33.87 -13.90 13.27
N PRO A 522 -33.97 -13.58 14.57
CA PRO A 522 -33.19 -14.25 15.61
C PRO A 522 -33.26 -15.78 15.58
N MET A 523 -34.40 -16.35 15.20
CA MET A 523 -34.58 -17.80 15.11
C MET A 523 -33.77 -18.41 13.97
N GLU A 524 -33.79 -17.78 12.79
CA GLU A 524 -32.99 -18.22 11.63
C GLU A 524 -31.50 -18.13 11.94
N VAL A 525 -31.06 -17.03 12.54
CA VAL A 525 -29.67 -16.85 12.97
C VAL A 525 -29.26 -17.90 13.99
N ARG A 526 -30.14 -18.20 14.97
CA ARG A 526 -29.93 -19.28 15.94
C ARG A 526 -29.69 -20.62 15.26
N THR A 527 -30.54 -21.00 14.30
CA THR A 527 -30.41 -22.27 13.58
C THR A 527 -29.06 -22.38 12.87
N VAL A 528 -28.63 -21.30 12.18
CA VAL A 528 -27.33 -21.27 11.49
C VAL A 528 -26.17 -21.41 12.49
N LEU A 529 -26.19 -20.64 13.58
CA LEU A 529 -25.13 -20.68 14.59
C LEU A 529 -25.09 -22.02 15.33
N GLU A 530 -26.22 -22.64 15.65
CA GLU A 530 -26.23 -23.98 16.28
C GLU A 530 -25.57 -25.03 15.38
N SER A 531 -25.76 -24.93 14.06
CA SER A 531 -25.10 -25.79 13.06
C SER A 531 -23.59 -25.58 13.00
N ILE A 532 -23.12 -24.33 13.10
CA ILE A 532 -21.69 -23.98 13.02
C ILE A 532 -20.98 -24.31 14.35
N CYS A 533 -21.53 -23.85 15.47
CA CYS A 533 -20.86 -23.84 16.76
C CYS A 533 -20.94 -25.19 17.49
N ARG A 534 -21.95 -26.01 17.17
CA ARG A 534 -22.27 -27.29 17.83
C ARG A 534 -22.39 -27.17 19.37
N LYS A 535 -22.70 -25.97 19.87
CA LYS A 535 -22.80 -25.62 21.30
C LYS A 535 -24.01 -24.71 21.54
N PRO A 536 -25.22 -25.26 21.71
CA PRO A 536 -26.47 -24.49 21.79
C PRO A 536 -26.49 -23.42 22.88
N GLU A 537 -25.93 -23.72 24.07
CA GLU A 537 -25.87 -22.77 25.18
C GLU A 537 -25.03 -21.52 24.87
N ARG A 538 -23.93 -21.69 24.11
CA ARG A 538 -23.10 -20.55 23.67
C ARG A 538 -23.88 -19.68 22.68
N VAL A 539 -24.60 -20.30 21.75
CA VAL A 539 -25.41 -19.59 20.75
C VAL A 539 -26.51 -18.78 21.43
N LYS A 540 -27.21 -19.38 22.39
CA LYS A 540 -28.23 -18.69 23.19
C LYS A 540 -27.67 -17.45 23.88
N LYS A 541 -26.53 -17.59 24.56
CA LYS A 541 -25.84 -16.47 25.22
C LYS A 541 -25.40 -15.37 24.25
N ILE A 542 -24.94 -15.73 23.05
CA ILE A 542 -24.56 -14.75 22.01
C ILE A 542 -25.78 -13.93 21.59
N LEU A 543 -26.91 -14.59 21.29
CA LEU A 543 -28.13 -13.91 20.84
C LEU A 543 -28.77 -13.07 21.95
N GLU A 544 -28.79 -13.55 23.19
CA GLU A 544 -29.26 -12.79 24.36
C GLU A 544 -28.45 -11.52 24.62
N ASN A 545 -27.17 -11.47 24.23
CA ASN A 545 -26.35 -10.27 24.37
C ASN A 545 -26.52 -9.27 23.22
N LEU A 546 -27.08 -9.68 22.08
CA LEU A 546 -27.19 -8.87 20.87
C LEU A 546 -28.57 -8.25 20.67
N ILE A 547 -29.61 -8.88 21.24
CA ILE A 547 -31.03 -8.46 21.19
C ILE A 547 -31.35 -7.71 22.49
#